data_AF-X1VE68-F1
#
_entry.id   AF-X1VE68-F1
#
_cell.length_a   1.000
_cell.length_b   1.000
_cell.length_c   1.000
_cell.angle_alpha   90.00
_cell.angle_beta   90.00
_cell.angle_gamma   90.00
#
_symmetry.space_group_name_H-M   'P 1'
#
loop_
_entity.id
_entity.type
_entity.pdbx_description
1 polymer ?
#
loop_
_entity_poly.entity_id
_entity_poly.type
_entity_poly.pdbx_seq_one_letter_code
_entity_poly.pdbx_strand_id
1 'polypeptide(L)'
;MVEKEKIEVEIRSERIIPIFRGELPSTHQIAVTFQPVGVPIPRTIWILAEDVFKEETYKFLVEHREKNGPLFDKWVEFRAAKIREDIEKQRVFKPEKVSV
;
A
#
# COMPACT_ATOMS: atom_id res chain seq x y z
N MET A 1 -28.20 3.13 -3.70
CA MET A 1 -26.90 3.80 -3.51
C MET A 1 -26.21 3.03 -2.40
N VAL A 2 -25.09 2.35 -2.69
CA VAL A 2 -24.41 1.55 -1.66
C VAL A 2 -23.65 2.53 -0.78
N GLU A 3 -24.09 2.70 0.47
CA GLU A 3 -23.30 3.39 1.49
C GLU A 3 -21.92 2.75 1.51
N LYS A 4 -20.88 3.53 1.16
CA LYS A 4 -19.50 3.09 1.35
C LYS A 4 -19.28 3.04 2.85
N GLU A 5 -19.47 1.87 3.46
CA GLU A 5 -19.03 1.60 4.82
C GLU A 5 -17.63 2.18 5.01
N LYS A 6 -17.45 2.96 6.07
CA LYS A 6 -16.16 3.53 6.42
C LYS A 6 -15.30 2.37 6.93
N ILE A 7 -14.52 1.76 6.02
CA ILE A 7 -13.64 0.65 6.37
C ILE A 7 -12.52 1.23 7.26
N GLU A 8 -12.61 0.93 8.56
CA GLU A 8 -11.58 1.29 9.53
C GLU A 8 -10.39 0.33 9.42
N VAL A 9 -9.19 0.91 9.41
CA VAL A 9 -7.94 0.18 9.20
C VAL A 9 -6.88 0.71 10.16
N GLU A 10 -6.17 -0.20 10.81
CA GLU A 10 -4.99 0.11 11.63
C GLU A 10 -3.71 -0.20 10.83
N ILE A 11 -2.82 0.79 10.66
CA ILE A 11 -1.50 0.58 10.03
C ILE A 11 -0.54 0.06 11.09
N ARG A 12 -0.07 -1.19 10.93
CA ARG A 12 0.87 -1.85 11.85
C ARG A 12 2.31 -1.46 11.56
N SER A 13 2.69 -1.39 10.29
CA SER A 13 4.04 -0.99 9.88
C SER A 13 4.08 -0.51 8.43
N GLU A 14 5.05 0.36 8.13
CA GLU A 14 5.35 0.86 6.80
C GLU A 14 6.88 0.90 6.66
N ARG A 15 7.42 0.29 5.61
CA ARG A 15 8.87 0.23 5.37
C ARG A 15 9.22 0.35 3.90
N ILE A 16 10.30 1.07 3.62
CA ILE A 16 10.89 1.16 2.28
C ILE A 16 11.84 -0.03 2.09
N ILE A 17 11.64 -0.79 1.02
CA ILE A 17 12.46 -1.93 0.61
C ILE A 17 13.11 -1.56 -0.73
N PRO A 18 14.44 -1.35 -0.76
CA PRO A 18 15.14 -1.20 -2.03
C PRO A 18 15.14 -2.56 -2.75
N ILE A 19 14.77 -2.55 -4.02
CA ILE A 19 14.83 -3.71 -4.90
C ILE A 19 15.89 -3.44 -5.96
N PHE A 20 16.94 -4.25 -5.92
CA PHE A 20 17.94 -4.29 -6.95
C PHE A 20 17.49 -5.25 -8.04
N ARG A 21 17.01 -4.72 -9.16
CA ARG A 21 16.78 -5.50 -10.39
C ARG A 21 17.93 -5.24 -11.36
N GLY A 22 19.06 -5.91 -11.15
CA GLY A 22 20.19 -5.88 -12.09
C GLY A 22 20.72 -4.47 -12.40
N GLU A 23 20.93 -4.16 -13.68
CA GLU A 23 21.52 -2.88 -14.17
C GLU A 23 20.57 -1.67 -14.16
N LEU A 24 19.32 -1.81 -13.69
CA LEU A 24 18.39 -0.68 -13.58
C LEU A 24 18.63 0.13 -12.30
N PRO A 25 18.30 1.44 -12.28
CA PRO A 25 18.33 2.22 -11.06
C PRO A 25 17.49 1.53 -9.98
N SER A 26 18.02 1.55 -8.75
CA SER A 26 17.39 0.94 -7.58
C SER A 26 15.91 1.33 -7.50
N THR A 27 15.01 0.35 -7.64
CA THR A 27 13.59 0.61 -7.44
C THR A 27 13.26 0.54 -5.97
N HIS A 28 12.24 1.26 -5.53
CA HIS A 28 11.85 1.33 -4.14
C HIS A 28 10.42 0.84 -3.99
N GLN A 29 10.25 -0.22 -3.20
CA GLN A 29 8.93 -0.66 -2.78
C GLN A 29 8.62 -0.19 -1.37
N ILE A 30 7.39 0.22 -1.14
CA ILE A 30 6.87 0.50 0.19
C ILE A 30 5.95 -0.66 0.56
N ALA A 31 6.34 -1.39 1.60
CA ALA A 31 5.54 -2.44 2.19
C ALA A 31 4.65 -1.81 3.26
N VAL A 32 3.33 -1.80 3.03
CA VAL A 32 2.35 -1.27 3.98
C VAL A 32 1.61 -2.45 4.60
N THR A 33 1.87 -2.71 5.88
CA THR A 33 1.18 -3.75 6.64
C THR A 33 0.07 -3.14 7.48
N PHE A 34 -1.15 -3.60 7.27
CA PHE A 34 -2.36 -3.09 7.90
C PHE A 34 -3.25 -4.22 8.39
N GLN A 35 -4.14 -3.90 9.32
CA GLN A 35 -5.14 -4.82 9.82
C GLN A 35 -6.52 -4.17 9.70
N PRO A 36 -7.42 -4.71 8.86
CA PRO A 36 -8.83 -4.32 8.87
C PRO A 36 -9.46 -4.67 10.23
N VAL A 37 -10.32 -3.79 10.73
CA VAL A 37 -11.07 -4.07 11.97
C VAL A 37 -11.92 -5.33 11.77
N GLY A 38 -11.89 -6.23 12.76
CA GLY A 38 -12.61 -7.51 12.71
C GLY A 38 -11.91 -8.64 11.94
N VAL A 39 -10.76 -8.38 11.31
CA VAL A 39 -9.93 -9.42 10.68
C VAL A 39 -8.72 -9.73 11.58
N PRO A 40 -8.53 -10.99 12.02
CA PRO A 40 -7.48 -11.32 12.98
C PRO A 40 -6.07 -11.34 12.38
N ILE A 41 -5.96 -11.47 11.05
CA ILE A 41 -4.68 -11.61 10.36
C ILE A 41 -4.32 -10.29 9.66
N PRO A 42 -3.16 -9.67 9.98
CA PRO A 42 -2.69 -8.49 9.26
C PRO A 42 -2.31 -8.83 7.83
N ARG A 43 -2.44 -7.85 6.94
CA ARG A 43 -2.18 -7.97 5.51
C ARG A 43 -1.14 -6.97 5.08
N THR A 44 -0.42 -7.27 4.01
CA THR A 44 0.60 -6.39 3.45
C THR A 44 0.33 -6.14 1.98
N ILE A 45 0.26 -4.88 1.59
CA ILE A 45 0.31 -4.46 0.19
C ILE A 45 1.70 -3.94 -0.14
N TRP A 46 2.10 -4.12 -1.39
CA TRP A 46 3.37 -3.67 -1.93
C TRP A 46 3.10 -2.58 -2.96
N ILE A 47 3.70 -1.41 -2.79
CA ILE A 47 3.53 -0.28 -3.70
C ILE A 47 4.91 0.15 -4.19
N LEU A 48 5.10 0.25 -5.50
CA LEU A 48 6.31 0.83 -6.09
C LEU A 48 6.26 2.35 -5.98
N ALA A 49 7.30 2.96 -5.43
CA ALA A 49 7.38 4.42 -5.32
C ALA A 49 7.42 5.07 -6.71
N GLU A 50 8.04 4.39 -7.67
CA GLU A 50 8.15 4.83 -9.07
C GLU A 50 6.79 4.83 -9.80
N ASP A 51 5.87 3.95 -9.40
CA ASP A 51 4.51 3.94 -9.98
C ASP A 51 3.69 5.14 -9.52
N VAL A 52 4.02 5.69 -8.35
CA VAL A 52 3.33 6.84 -7.76
C VAL A 52 3.98 8.16 -8.17
N PHE A 53 5.32 8.20 -8.17
CA PHE A 53 6.11 9.42 -8.37
C PHE A 53 7.33 9.17 -9.24
N LYS A 54 7.14 8.74 -10.49
CA LYS A 54 8.23 8.33 -11.41
C LYS A 54 9.40 9.32 -11.52
N GLU A 55 9.13 10.60 -11.70
CA GLU A 55 10.16 11.64 -11.89
C GLU A 55 10.61 12.28 -10.57
N GLU A 56 9.83 12.11 -9.50
CA GLU A 56 10.08 12.70 -8.18
C GLU A 56 10.35 11.64 -7.11
N THR A 57 10.69 10.40 -7.49
CA THR A 57 10.80 9.25 -6.56
C THR A 57 11.77 9.56 -5.44
N TYR A 58 12.96 10.09 -5.75
CA TYR A 58 13.95 10.42 -4.73
C TYR A 58 13.43 11.47 -3.74
N LYS A 59 12.81 12.53 -4.24
CA LYS A 59 12.21 13.59 -3.41
C LYS A 59 11.09 13.04 -2.53
N PHE A 60 10.22 12.21 -3.09
CA PHE A 60 9.19 11.51 -2.34
C PHE A 60 9.78 10.61 -1.24
N LEU A 61 10.85 9.86 -1.52
CA LEU A 61 11.47 9.00 -0.50
C LEU A 61 12.03 9.80 0.68
N VAL A 62 12.54 11.00 0.43
CA VAL A 62 12.98 11.93 1.49
C VAL A 62 11.77 12.42 2.29
N GLU A 63 10.77 13.00 1.63
CA GLU A 63 9.52 13.47 2.24
C GLU A 63 8.80 12.37 3.04
N HIS A 64 8.76 11.14 2.52
CA HIS A 64 8.18 9.98 3.18
C HIS A 64 8.92 9.59 4.45
N ARG A 65 10.27 9.61 4.45
CA ARG A 65 11.05 9.31 5.65
C ARG A 65 10.79 10.33 6.75
N GLU A 66 10.62 11.59 6.37
CA GLU A 66 10.32 12.68 7.29
C GLU A 66 8.82 12.79 7.62
N LYS A 67 7.97 12.04 6.91
CA LYS A 67 6.50 12.07 7.00
C LYS A 67 5.94 13.47 6.83
N ASN A 68 6.44 14.20 5.84
CA ASN A 68 6.09 15.59 5.58
C ASN A 68 6.01 15.89 4.08
N GLY A 69 5.45 17.03 3.73
CA GLY A 69 5.52 17.58 2.37
C GLY A 69 4.40 17.13 1.43
N PRO A 70 4.27 17.81 0.27
CA PRO A 70 3.13 17.63 -0.63
C PRO A 70 3.07 16.25 -1.30
N LEU A 71 4.21 15.60 -1.55
CA LEU A 71 4.24 14.25 -2.13
C LEU A 71 3.85 13.21 -1.07
N PHE A 72 4.18 13.45 0.20
CA PHE A 72 3.72 12.60 1.29
C PHE A 72 2.20 12.70 1.50
N ASP A 73 1.61 13.89 1.44
CA ASP A 73 0.15 14.04 1.54
C ASP A 73 -0.57 13.28 0.41
N LYS A 74 -0.07 13.42 -0.82
CA LYS A 74 -0.56 12.63 -1.96
C LYS A 74 -0.37 11.12 -1.75
N TRP A 75 0.75 10.71 -1.16
CA TRP A 75 1.00 9.32 -0.80
C TRP A 75 -0.03 8.79 0.21
N VAL A 76 -0.41 9.58 1.22
CA VAL A 76 -1.43 9.18 2.21
C VAL A 76 -2.76 8.88 1.54
N GLU A 77 -3.17 9.69 0.55
CA GLU A 77 -4.39 9.44 -0.22
C GLU A 77 -4.26 8.19 -1.10
N PHE A 78 -3.15 8.07 -1.83
CA PHE A 78 -2.89 6.96 -2.73
C PHE A 78 -2.85 5.61 -1.99
N ARG A 79 -2.11 5.52 -0.88
CA ARG A 79 -2.02 4.30 -0.08
C ARG A 79 -3.38 3.89 0.48
N ALA A 80 -4.19 4.86 0.92
CA ALA A 80 -5.52 4.58 1.44
C ALA A 80 -6.44 4.02 0.35
N ALA A 81 -6.33 4.52 -0.89
CA ALA A 81 -7.05 3.96 -2.02
C ALA A 81 -6.61 2.51 -2.32
N LYS A 82 -5.31 2.21 -2.30
CA LYS A 82 -4.78 0.86 -2.54
C LYS A 82 -5.19 -0.15 -1.47
N ILE A 83 -5.20 0.26 -0.20
CA ILE A 83 -5.71 -0.57 0.91
C ILE A 83 -7.19 -0.90 0.68
N ARG A 84 -8.01 0.09 0.30
CA ARG A 84 -9.44 -0.16 0.01
C ARG A 84 -9.63 -1.11 -1.15
N GLU A 85 -8.88 -0.93 -2.24
CA GLU A 85 -8.90 -1.82 -3.41
C GLU A 85 -8.56 -3.27 -3.02
N ASP A 86 -7.53 -3.47 -2.20
CA ASP A 86 -7.17 -4.81 -1.70
C ASP A 86 -8.31 -5.42 -0.87
N ILE A 87 -8.89 -4.67 0.07
CA ILE A 87 -10.01 -5.14 0.89
C ILE A 87 -11.21 -5.52 0.03
N GLU A 88 -11.55 -4.70 -0.97
CA GLU A 88 -12.66 -4.97 -1.89
C GLU A 88 -12.42 -6.24 -2.73
N LYS A 89 -11.23 -6.40 -3.31
CA LYS A 89 -10.86 -7.62 -4.05
C LYS A 89 -11.05 -8.88 -3.21
N GLN A 90 -10.69 -8.80 -1.94
CA GLN A 90 -10.79 -9.91 -1.00
C GLN A 90 -12.22 -10.21 -0.58
N ARG A 91 -13.11 -9.21 -0.48
CA ARG A 91 -14.55 -9.43 -0.26
C ARG A 91 -15.18 -10.22 -1.42
N VAL A 92 -14.72 -9.98 -2.64
CA VAL A 92 -15.22 -10.65 -3.85
C VAL A 92 -14.58 -12.02 -4.04
N PHE A 93 -13.34 -12.22 -3.57
CA PHE A 93 -12.63 -13.48 -3.65
C PHE A 93 -13.29 -14.54 -2.76
N LYS A 94 -14.17 -15.35 -3.35
CA LYS A 94 -14.61 -16.62 -2.76
C LYS A 94 -13.53 -17.66 -3.06
N PRO A 95 -12.87 -18.27 -2.04
CA PRO A 95 -12.00 -19.39 -2.31
C PRO A 95 -12.83 -20.49 -2.98
N GLU A 96 -12.47 -20.87 -4.21
CA GLU A 96 -12.99 -22.09 -4.79
C GLU A 96 -12.58 -23.23 -3.86
N LYS A 97 -13.56 -24.08 -3.50
CA LYS A 97 -13.27 -25.28 -2.71
C LYS A 97 -12.26 -26.10 -3.49
N VAL A 98 -11.01 -26.09 -3.06
CA VAL A 98 -10.05 -27.10 -3.45
C VAL A 98 -10.48 -28.37 -2.72
N SER A 99 -11.28 -29.20 -3.40
CA SER A 99 -11.52 -30.58 -2.99
C SER A 99 -10.22 -31.35 -3.18
N VAL A 100 -9.55 -31.66 -2.07
CA VAL A 100 -8.46 -32.65 -2.00
C VAL A 100 -9.08 -34.05 -1.98
#